data_AF-A0A1G1NYZ4-F1
#
_entry.id   AF-A0A1G1NYZ4-F1
#
_cell.length_a   1.000
_cell.length_b   1.000
_cell.length_c   1.000
_cell.angle_alpha   90.00
_cell.angle_beta   90.00
_cell.angle_gamma   90.00
#
_symmetry.space_group_name_H-M   'P 1'
#
loop_
_entity.id
_entity.type
_entity.pdbx_description
1 polymer ?
#
loop_
_entity_poly.entity_id
_entity_poly.type
_entity_poly.pdbx_seq_one_letter_code
_entity_poly.pdbx_strand_id
1 'polypeptide(L)'
;MAMKVLTTGSEKVLFVVNESDKLVGSLTDGDIRRAILNDMGFDVPVADIMFKMPRFVRHMDKKMEEAAKTRILNDRVPAIPVLDEMDRIVDILFWYDFFDSHPLESHVPESLTNPVVIMAGGKGERLDPFTKILPKPLIPFGDKPIIEKIMDDFSKYGLRRFILTLNYKKEFIKAYFSENPLQYDVSWVEEENYLGTAGSLALLKDKLKETFFVCNCDTILENDFNSMLLWHKGEKALITIIGCHKEMVIPYGSLEMSGGSLKRINEKPQLDLIINTGVYILEPEVLSFISPGEKMDMNHLIEKVMERGKVGVYPVYTGWFDMGQWKEYKDSLYLLQNGSNKPKHK
;
A
#
# COMPACT_ATOMS: atom_id res chain seq x y z
N MET A 1 -13.43 -15.48 -5.31
CA MET A 1 -12.15 -15.48 -4.56
C MET A 1 -12.25 -14.43 -3.46
N ALA A 2 -11.95 -14.78 -2.20
CA ALA A 2 -12.18 -13.90 -1.05
C ALA A 2 -11.44 -12.56 -1.17
N MET A 3 -10.22 -12.57 -1.72
CA MET A 3 -9.44 -11.36 -2.01
C MET A 3 -10.22 -10.33 -2.85
N LYS A 4 -10.95 -10.78 -3.88
CA LYS A 4 -11.76 -9.89 -4.74
C LYS A 4 -12.94 -9.26 -4.00
N VAL A 5 -13.51 -9.98 -3.03
CA VAL A 5 -14.62 -9.45 -2.23
C VAL A 5 -14.10 -8.41 -1.23
N LEU A 6 -12.93 -8.66 -0.62
CA LEU A 6 -12.24 -7.69 0.25
C LEU A 6 -11.87 -6.40 -0.50
N THR A 7 -11.45 -6.49 -1.76
CA THR A 7 -11.10 -5.29 -2.54
C THR A 7 -12.31 -4.47 -2.98
N THR A 8 -13.50 -5.08 -3.07
CA THR A 8 -14.76 -4.37 -3.38
C THR A 8 -15.48 -3.82 -2.15
N GLY A 9 -15.19 -4.36 -0.96
CA GLY A 9 -15.78 -3.89 0.30
C GLY A 9 -15.02 -2.69 0.87
N SER A 10 -15.74 -1.71 1.40
CA SER A 10 -15.14 -0.50 2.00
C SER A 10 -14.32 -0.80 3.27
N GLU A 11 -14.71 -1.83 4.03
CA GLU A 11 -14.24 -2.04 5.42
C GLU A 11 -13.27 -3.21 5.59
N LYS A 12 -12.74 -3.76 4.48
CA LYS A 12 -11.64 -4.75 4.44
C LYS A 12 -11.78 -5.93 5.43
N VAL A 13 -13.02 -6.34 5.73
CA VAL A 13 -13.38 -7.51 6.53
C VAL A 13 -14.46 -8.32 5.83
N LEU A 14 -14.35 -9.64 5.87
CA LEU A 14 -15.38 -10.59 5.47
C LEU A 14 -15.77 -11.46 6.65
N PHE A 15 -17.06 -11.75 6.78
CA PHE A 15 -17.55 -12.80 7.67
C PHE A 15 -17.79 -14.06 6.86
N VAL A 16 -17.26 -15.17 7.34
CA VAL A 16 -17.32 -16.48 6.68
C VAL A 16 -18.44 -17.27 7.34
N VAL A 17 -19.37 -17.76 6.52
CA VAL A 17 -20.47 -18.61 6.97
C VAL A 17 -20.36 -20.02 6.39
N ASN A 18 -20.98 -20.99 7.05
CA ASN A 18 -21.13 -22.35 6.51
C ASN A 18 -22.38 -22.48 5.62
N GLU A 19 -22.64 -23.69 5.12
CA GLU A 19 -23.81 -24.01 4.27
C GLU A 19 -25.18 -23.77 4.94
N SER A 20 -25.21 -23.57 6.26
CA SER A 20 -26.42 -23.27 7.04
C SER A 20 -26.52 -21.79 7.47
N ASP A 21 -25.74 -20.91 6.83
CA ASP A 21 -25.60 -19.47 7.09
C ASP A 21 -25.10 -19.11 8.50
N LYS A 22 -24.48 -20.07 9.20
CA LYS A 22 -23.90 -19.81 10.53
C LYS A 22 -22.51 -19.22 10.42
N LEU A 23 -22.22 -18.22 11.25
CA LEU A 23 -20.89 -17.62 11.35
C LEU A 23 -19.84 -18.66 11.80
N VAL A 24 -18.80 -18.86 11.00
CA VAL A 24 -17.68 -19.78 11.30
C VAL A 24 -16.32 -19.09 11.36
N GLY A 25 -16.20 -17.85 10.88
CA GLY A 25 -14.96 -17.11 10.92
C GLY A 25 -15.06 -15.68 10.39
N SER A 26 -13.96 -14.95 10.48
CA SER A 26 -13.77 -13.68 9.77
C SER A 26 -12.45 -13.70 9.03
N LEU A 27 -12.37 -12.97 7.92
CA LEU A 27 -11.16 -12.82 7.12
C LEU A 27 -10.88 -11.34 6.89
N THR A 28 -9.64 -10.92 7.15
CA THR A 28 -9.15 -9.55 6.94
C THR A 28 -7.90 -9.56 6.06
N ASP A 29 -7.49 -8.38 5.56
CA ASP A 29 -6.21 -8.22 4.85
C ASP A 29 -5.01 -8.68 5.70
N GLY A 30 -5.10 -8.59 7.03
CA GLY A 30 -4.07 -9.08 7.96
C GLY A 30 -3.93 -10.60 7.94
N ASP A 31 -5.03 -11.34 7.81
CA ASP A 31 -5.03 -12.80 7.73
C ASP A 31 -4.38 -13.29 6.44
N ILE A 32 -4.78 -12.70 5.30
CA ILE A 32 -4.22 -13.08 4.00
C ILE A 32 -2.73 -12.74 3.94
N ARG A 33 -2.34 -11.56 4.43
CA ARG A 33 -0.93 -11.14 4.52
C ARG A 33 -0.10 -12.13 5.33
N ARG A 34 -0.60 -12.57 6.50
CA ARG A 34 0.06 -13.60 7.32
C ARG A 34 0.18 -14.94 6.59
N ALA A 35 -0.82 -15.34 5.81
CA ALA A 35 -0.74 -16.57 5.03
C ALA A 35 0.35 -16.50 3.95
N ILE A 36 0.46 -15.37 3.23
CA ILE A 36 1.53 -15.16 2.24
C ILE A 36 2.91 -15.17 2.90
N LEU A 37 3.06 -14.46 4.02
CA LEU A 37 4.33 -14.40 4.74
C LEU A 37 4.77 -15.77 5.30
N ASN A 38 3.86 -16.74 5.39
CA ASN A 38 4.14 -18.13 5.78
C ASN A 38 4.13 -19.10 4.57
N ASP A 39 4.34 -18.61 3.36
CA ASP A 39 4.49 -19.40 2.13
C ASP A 39 3.29 -20.30 1.77
N MET A 40 2.08 -19.97 2.25
CA MET A 40 0.92 -20.84 2.04
C MET A 40 0.38 -20.81 0.60
N GLY A 41 0.78 -19.85 -0.24
CA GLY A 41 0.26 -19.66 -1.61
C GLY A 41 -1.05 -18.86 -1.67
N PHE A 42 -1.60 -18.67 -2.88
CA PHE A 42 -2.81 -17.85 -3.12
C PHE A 42 -4.10 -18.67 -3.29
N ASP A 43 -3.96 -19.99 -3.46
CA ASP A 43 -5.04 -20.97 -3.70
C ASP A 43 -5.51 -21.68 -2.42
N VAL A 44 -5.02 -21.22 -1.26
CA VAL A 44 -5.36 -21.77 0.06
C VAL A 44 -6.84 -21.58 0.37
N PRO A 45 -7.53 -22.61 0.91
CA PRO A 45 -8.89 -22.48 1.41
C PRO A 45 -9.01 -21.38 2.47
N VAL A 46 -10.05 -20.55 2.37
CA VAL A 46 -10.34 -19.49 3.37
C VAL A 46 -10.41 -20.05 4.79
N ALA A 47 -10.93 -21.27 4.96
CA ALA A 47 -11.06 -21.93 6.25
C ALA A 47 -9.74 -22.14 6.99
N ASP A 48 -8.61 -22.18 6.26
CA ASP A 48 -7.28 -22.42 6.82
C ASP A 48 -6.61 -21.13 7.28
N ILE A 49 -7.02 -19.98 6.72
CA ILE A 49 -6.41 -18.67 6.99
C ILE A 49 -7.33 -17.73 7.78
N MET A 50 -8.63 -18.01 7.84
CA MET A 50 -9.60 -17.17 8.56
C MET A 50 -9.38 -17.20 10.08
N PHE A 51 -9.73 -16.10 10.73
CA PHE A 51 -9.85 -16.06 12.18
C PHE A 51 -11.12 -16.78 12.64
N LYS A 52 -10.97 -17.88 13.39
CA LYS A 52 -12.06 -18.80 13.75
C LYS A 52 -12.94 -18.36 14.91
N MET A 53 -12.60 -17.25 15.58
CA MET A 53 -13.35 -16.75 16.75
C MET A 53 -13.80 -15.29 16.58
N PRO A 54 -14.53 -14.95 15.50
CA PRO A 54 -14.98 -13.58 15.26
C PRO A 54 -15.86 -13.09 16.42
N ARG A 55 -15.71 -11.82 16.75
CA ARG A 55 -16.56 -11.14 17.72
C ARG A 55 -17.93 -10.86 17.09
N PHE A 56 -19.00 -10.93 17.88
CA PHE A 56 -20.38 -10.72 17.42
C PHE A 56 -21.26 -10.11 18.51
N VAL A 57 -22.42 -9.60 18.13
CA VAL A 57 -23.52 -9.19 19.03
C VAL A 57 -24.79 -9.98 18.72
N ARG A 58 -25.74 -10.04 19.66
CA ARG A 58 -27.02 -10.77 19.49
C ARG A 58 -28.13 -9.79 19.14
N HIS A 59 -28.94 -10.12 18.14
CA HIS A 59 -30.05 -9.28 17.67
C HIS A 59 -31.08 -8.94 18.75
N MET A 60 -31.31 -9.87 19.69
CA MET A 60 -32.30 -9.71 20.76
C MET A 60 -31.78 -8.96 22.00
N ASP A 61 -30.52 -8.54 22.01
CA ASP A 61 -29.95 -7.81 23.14
C ASP A 61 -30.45 -6.36 23.17
N LYS A 62 -31.04 -5.93 24.28
CA LYS A 62 -31.53 -4.55 24.45
C LYS A 62 -30.42 -3.51 24.39
N LYS A 63 -29.16 -3.90 24.63
CA LYS A 63 -27.97 -3.03 24.56
C LYS A 63 -27.03 -3.43 23.42
N MET A 64 -27.59 -3.98 22.34
CA MET A 64 -26.83 -4.48 21.19
C MET A 64 -25.89 -3.41 20.62
N GLU A 65 -26.39 -2.18 20.42
CA GLU A 65 -25.61 -1.08 19.84
C GLU A 65 -24.46 -0.65 20.76
N GLU A 66 -24.69 -0.48 22.07
CA GLU A 66 -23.61 -0.15 23.00
C GLU A 66 -22.57 -1.27 23.09
N ALA A 67 -23.02 -2.53 23.04
CA ALA A 67 -22.14 -3.68 23.04
C ALA A 67 -21.34 -3.79 21.73
N ALA A 68 -21.94 -3.47 20.59
CA ALA A 68 -21.25 -3.39 19.29
C ALA A 68 -20.19 -2.28 19.31
N LYS A 69 -20.58 -1.07 19.73
CA LYS A 69 -19.68 0.08 19.88
C LYS A 69 -18.47 -0.24 20.76
N THR A 70 -18.71 -0.89 21.90
CA THR A 70 -17.64 -1.29 22.84
C THR A 70 -16.70 -2.33 22.22
N ARG A 71 -17.24 -3.32 21.49
CA ARG A 71 -16.44 -4.34 20.82
C ARG A 71 -15.61 -3.78 19.68
N ILE A 72 -16.19 -2.92 18.84
CA ILE A 72 -15.47 -2.23 17.74
C ILE A 72 -14.23 -1.51 18.27
N LEU A 73 -14.36 -0.80 19.40
CA LEU A 73 -13.24 -0.09 20.04
C LEU A 73 -12.22 -1.04 20.67
N ASN A 74 -12.67 -1.99 21.49
CA ASN A 74 -11.78 -2.83 22.28
C ASN A 74 -11.06 -3.88 21.43
N ASP A 75 -11.77 -4.53 20.53
CA ASP A 75 -11.25 -5.58 19.67
C ASP A 75 -10.62 -5.01 18.38
N ARG A 76 -10.75 -3.70 18.15
CA ARG A 76 -10.20 -2.97 16.99
C ARG A 76 -10.58 -3.59 15.65
N VAL A 77 -11.87 -3.87 15.49
CA VAL A 77 -12.41 -4.44 14.26
C VAL A 77 -13.29 -3.42 13.54
N PRO A 78 -13.26 -3.35 12.20
CA PRO A 78 -14.02 -2.36 11.44
C PRO A 78 -15.53 -2.63 11.43
N ALA A 79 -15.94 -3.86 11.74
CA ALA A 79 -17.33 -4.28 11.79
C ALA A 79 -17.57 -5.40 12.79
N ILE A 80 -18.81 -5.52 13.26
CA ILE A 80 -19.30 -6.60 14.13
C ILE A 80 -20.58 -7.19 13.49
N PRO A 81 -20.64 -8.51 13.26
CA PRO A 81 -21.84 -9.17 12.79
C PRO A 81 -22.87 -9.29 13.93
N VAL A 82 -24.14 -9.12 13.57
CA VAL A 82 -25.30 -9.33 14.44
C VAL A 82 -25.85 -10.72 14.17
N LEU A 83 -25.98 -11.54 15.22
CA LEU A 83 -26.46 -12.91 15.11
C LEU A 83 -27.87 -13.09 15.69
N ASP A 84 -28.65 -13.96 15.06
CA ASP A 84 -29.89 -14.50 15.62
C ASP A 84 -29.63 -15.57 16.70
N GLU A 85 -30.69 -16.23 17.19
CA GLU A 85 -30.57 -17.32 18.18
C GLU A 85 -29.95 -18.61 17.62
N MET A 86 -29.87 -18.75 16.29
CA MET A 86 -29.31 -19.91 15.58
C MET A 86 -27.86 -19.69 15.11
N ASP A 87 -27.24 -18.57 15.51
CA ASP A 87 -25.89 -18.11 15.13
C ASP A 87 -25.76 -17.71 13.64
N ARG A 88 -26.86 -17.30 13.01
CA ARG A 88 -26.86 -16.79 11.63
C ARG A 88 -26.71 -15.27 11.62
N ILE A 89 -25.98 -14.76 10.63
CA ILE A 89 -25.81 -13.32 10.44
C ILE A 89 -27.11 -12.73 9.92
N VAL A 90 -27.69 -11.79 10.67
CA VAL A 90 -28.87 -11.02 10.26
C VAL A 90 -28.56 -9.58 9.90
N ASP A 91 -27.45 -9.04 10.39
CA ASP A 91 -26.98 -7.69 10.10
C ASP A 91 -25.48 -7.55 10.35
N ILE A 92 -24.86 -6.47 9.87
CA ILE A 92 -23.45 -6.13 10.14
C ILE A 92 -23.40 -4.65 10.53
N LEU A 93 -22.92 -4.40 11.75
CA LEU A 93 -22.73 -3.05 12.28
C LEU A 93 -21.29 -2.62 12.06
N PHE A 94 -21.10 -1.53 11.36
CA PHE A 94 -19.81 -0.95 11.03
C PHE A 94 -19.46 0.17 12.01
N TRP A 95 -18.17 0.52 12.07
CA TRP A 95 -17.73 1.62 12.93
C TRP A 95 -18.44 2.95 12.60
N TYR A 96 -18.72 3.24 11.33
CA TYR A 96 -19.31 4.52 10.92
C TYR A 96 -20.77 4.65 11.33
N ASP A 97 -21.41 3.56 11.76
CA ASP A 97 -22.74 3.60 12.37
C ASP A 97 -22.70 4.26 13.76
N PHE A 98 -21.51 4.34 14.39
CA PHE A 98 -21.35 4.79 15.78
C PHE A 98 -20.39 5.96 15.98
N PHE A 99 -19.51 6.24 15.01
CA PHE A 99 -18.42 7.20 15.14
C PHE A 99 -18.31 8.08 13.88
N ASP A 100 -18.11 9.38 14.08
CA ASP A 100 -17.93 10.36 12.99
C ASP A 100 -16.56 10.22 12.28
N SER A 101 -15.61 9.52 12.91
CA SER A 101 -14.26 9.26 12.40
C SER A 101 -13.84 7.83 12.71
N HIS A 102 -12.99 7.24 11.87
CA HIS A 102 -12.62 5.83 12.01
C HIS A 102 -11.98 5.59 13.39
N PRO A 103 -12.58 4.77 14.28
CA PRO A 103 -12.07 4.58 15.63
C PRO A 103 -10.70 3.88 15.64
N LEU A 104 -10.33 3.23 14.53
CA LEU A 104 -9.02 2.63 14.30
C LEU A 104 -7.96 3.65 13.88
N GLU A 105 -8.35 4.82 13.35
CA GLU A 105 -7.45 5.96 13.13
C GLU A 105 -7.10 6.68 14.45
N SER A 106 -7.89 6.49 15.51
CA SER A 106 -7.71 7.18 16.81
C SER A 106 -6.58 6.60 17.67
N HIS A 107 -5.94 5.52 17.22
CA HIS A 107 -4.65 5.06 17.72
C HIS A 107 -3.69 4.93 16.53
N VAL A 108 -3.23 6.06 16.01
CA VAL A 108 -1.86 6.16 15.52
C VAL A 108 -0.97 5.90 16.75
N PRO A 109 -0.38 4.72 16.94
CA PRO A 109 0.40 4.44 18.14
C PRO A 109 1.72 5.21 18.01
N GLU A 110 1.88 6.29 18.77
CA GLU A 110 2.89 7.33 18.55
C GLU A 110 2.86 7.87 17.10
N SER A 111 2.55 9.15 16.91
CA SER A 111 2.75 9.82 15.61
C SER A 111 4.13 9.46 15.08
N LEU A 112 4.20 8.68 13.99
CA LEU A 112 5.49 8.24 13.46
C LEU A 112 6.30 9.48 13.11
N THR A 113 7.55 9.54 13.57
CA THR A 113 8.43 10.70 13.32
C THR A 113 9.48 10.42 12.25
N ASN A 114 9.46 9.22 11.68
CA ASN A 114 10.44 8.78 10.68
C ASN A 114 10.41 9.71 9.46
N PRO A 115 11.58 10.02 8.85
CA PRO A 115 11.61 10.79 7.63
C PRO A 115 11.06 9.99 6.45
N VAL A 116 10.48 10.71 5.50
CA VAL A 116 10.03 10.15 4.21
C VAL A 116 10.82 10.82 3.10
N VAL A 117 11.58 10.04 2.36
CA VAL A 117 12.32 10.49 1.18
C VAL A 117 11.47 10.26 -0.05
N ILE A 118 11.18 11.31 -0.82
CA ILE A 118 10.43 11.21 -2.08
C ILE A 118 11.38 11.43 -3.25
N MET A 119 11.48 10.43 -4.12
CA MET A 119 12.35 10.41 -5.29
C MET A 119 11.70 11.17 -6.44
N ALA A 120 12.10 12.43 -6.65
CA ALA A 120 11.46 13.39 -7.56
C ALA A 120 12.41 13.92 -8.65
N GLY A 121 13.52 13.22 -8.92
CA GLY A 121 14.53 13.63 -9.92
C GLY A 121 14.23 13.20 -11.38
N GLY A 122 13.33 12.25 -11.59
CA GLY A 122 13.09 11.65 -12.91
C GLY A 122 12.34 12.54 -13.91
N LYS A 123 12.58 12.33 -15.21
CA LYS A 123 11.93 13.08 -16.30
C LYS A 123 10.44 12.76 -16.49
N GLY A 124 10.00 11.57 -16.09
CA GLY A 124 8.60 11.16 -16.25
C GLY A 124 8.16 10.94 -17.71
N GLU A 125 9.04 10.38 -18.56
CA GLU A 125 8.82 10.23 -20.01
C GLU A 125 7.55 9.41 -20.36
N ARG A 126 7.12 8.50 -19.48
CA ARG A 126 5.90 7.69 -19.64
C ARG A 126 4.59 8.51 -19.64
N LEU A 127 4.64 9.77 -19.20
CA LEU A 127 3.52 10.71 -19.18
C LEU A 127 3.70 11.87 -20.18
N ASP A 128 4.60 11.74 -21.16
CA ASP A 128 4.68 12.67 -22.29
C ASP A 128 3.31 12.74 -23.02
N PRO A 129 2.79 13.93 -23.39
CA PRO A 129 3.43 15.24 -23.37
C PRO A 129 3.26 16.08 -22.08
N PHE A 130 2.52 15.62 -21.07
CA PHE A 130 2.25 16.42 -19.87
C PHE A 130 3.53 16.82 -19.13
N THR A 131 4.49 15.89 -19.06
CA THR A 131 5.76 16.10 -18.37
C THR A 131 6.72 17.06 -19.07
N LYS A 132 6.44 17.45 -20.32
CA LYS A 132 7.14 18.58 -20.99
C LYS A 132 6.80 19.92 -20.36
N ILE A 133 5.57 20.05 -19.85
CA ILE A 133 5.08 21.30 -19.26
C ILE A 133 5.39 21.31 -17.76
N LEU A 134 4.82 20.36 -17.01
CA LEU A 134 4.98 20.25 -15.55
C LEU A 134 5.89 19.09 -15.16
N PRO A 135 6.73 19.21 -14.11
CA PRO A 135 7.41 18.04 -13.58
C PRO A 135 6.38 17.04 -13.06
N LYS A 136 6.68 15.74 -13.20
CA LYS A 136 5.76 14.65 -12.82
C LYS A 136 5.15 14.78 -11.41
N PRO A 137 5.91 15.13 -10.35
CA PRO A 137 5.35 15.27 -9.01
C PRO A 137 4.24 16.34 -8.91
N LEU A 138 4.26 17.34 -9.80
CA LEU A 138 3.29 18.45 -9.84
C LEU A 138 2.14 18.23 -10.83
N ILE A 139 2.01 17.04 -11.42
CA ILE A 139 0.81 16.74 -12.22
C ILE A 139 -0.40 16.76 -11.27
N PRO A 140 -1.48 17.50 -11.61
CA PRO A 140 -2.68 17.56 -10.78
C PRO A 140 -3.33 16.18 -10.61
N PHE A 141 -3.89 15.90 -9.44
CA PHE A 141 -4.67 14.70 -9.14
C PHE A 141 -5.83 15.10 -8.23
N GLY A 142 -6.97 15.44 -8.86
CA GLY A 142 -8.06 16.13 -8.16
C GLY A 142 -7.75 17.62 -7.99
N ASP A 143 -7.83 18.11 -6.76
CA ASP A 143 -7.57 19.50 -6.36
C ASP A 143 -6.09 19.78 -5.99
N LYS A 144 -5.28 18.73 -5.85
CA LYS A 144 -3.88 18.80 -5.40
C LYS A 144 -2.94 18.09 -6.38
N PRO A 145 -1.63 18.42 -6.43
CA PRO A 145 -0.67 17.63 -7.19
C PRO A 145 -0.42 16.24 -6.56
N ILE A 146 0.05 15.29 -7.37
CA ILE A 146 0.37 13.92 -6.92
C ILE A 146 1.28 13.93 -5.69
N ILE A 147 2.31 14.77 -5.66
CA ILE A 147 3.24 14.81 -4.52
C ILE A 147 2.57 15.22 -3.21
N GLU A 148 1.62 16.18 -3.25
CA GLU A 148 0.88 16.60 -2.06
C GLU A 148 -0.04 15.48 -1.58
N LYS A 149 -0.69 14.75 -2.49
CA LYS A 149 -1.49 13.57 -2.15
C LYS A 149 -0.66 12.48 -1.48
N ILE A 150 0.55 12.19 -1.99
CA ILE A 150 1.48 11.25 -1.36
C ILE A 150 1.82 11.70 0.07
N MET A 151 2.16 12.98 0.25
CA MET A 151 2.52 13.54 1.55
C MET A 151 1.35 13.56 2.53
N ASP A 152 0.14 13.84 2.06
CA ASP A 152 -1.09 13.78 2.85
C ASP A 152 -1.36 12.35 3.35
N ASP A 153 -1.16 11.33 2.51
CA ASP A 153 -1.35 9.94 2.90
C ASP A 153 -0.35 9.48 3.97
N PHE A 154 0.92 9.87 3.86
CA PHE A 154 1.91 9.65 4.93
C PHE A 154 1.55 10.43 6.21
N SER A 155 1.10 11.68 6.06
CA SER A 155 0.80 12.59 7.19
C SER A 155 -0.37 12.10 8.05
N LYS A 156 -1.29 11.29 7.51
CA LYS A 156 -2.35 10.61 8.29
C LYS A 156 -1.78 9.74 9.41
N TYR A 157 -0.54 9.25 9.26
CA TYR A 157 0.17 8.41 10.24
C TYR A 157 1.21 9.18 11.06
N GLY A 158 1.21 10.52 10.99
CA GLY A 158 2.13 11.38 11.73
C GLY A 158 3.45 11.67 11.01
N LEU A 159 3.74 11.00 9.90
CA LEU A 159 4.95 11.19 9.09
C LEU A 159 4.91 12.54 8.40
N ARG A 160 5.53 13.55 9.02
CA ARG A 160 5.47 14.95 8.59
C ARG A 160 6.80 15.53 8.10
N ARG A 161 7.90 14.76 8.16
CA ARG A 161 9.22 15.22 7.72
C ARG A 161 9.57 14.61 6.36
N PHE A 162 9.46 15.42 5.33
CA PHE A 162 9.70 15.01 3.95
C PHE A 162 11.01 15.57 3.42
N ILE A 163 11.74 14.73 2.69
CA ILE A 163 12.97 15.10 2.01
C ILE A 163 12.84 14.74 0.54
N LEU A 164 12.88 15.74 -0.34
CA LEU A 164 12.76 15.52 -1.78
C LEU A 164 14.15 15.41 -2.41
N THR A 165 14.36 14.40 -3.26
CA THR A 165 15.54 14.37 -4.14
C THR A 165 15.14 14.92 -5.50
N LEU A 166 15.79 16.01 -5.93
CA LEU A 166 15.37 16.82 -7.07
C LEU A 166 16.44 16.86 -8.18
N ASN A 167 16.01 16.78 -9.44
CA ASN A 167 16.86 17.00 -10.61
C ASN A 167 16.09 17.69 -11.74
N TYR A 168 15.28 16.94 -12.51
CA TYR A 168 14.53 17.49 -13.63
C TYR A 168 13.49 18.52 -13.19
N LYS A 169 13.49 19.72 -13.81
CA LYS A 169 12.54 20.82 -13.53
C LYS A 169 12.41 21.19 -12.04
N LYS A 170 13.45 20.95 -11.24
CA LYS A 170 13.50 21.18 -9.79
C LYS A 170 13.00 22.55 -9.34
N GLU A 171 13.24 23.59 -10.14
CA GLU A 171 12.83 24.96 -9.81
C GLU A 171 11.30 25.12 -9.72
N PHE A 172 10.52 24.39 -10.53
CA PHE A 172 9.05 24.38 -10.41
C PHE A 172 8.60 23.74 -9.10
N ILE A 173 9.24 22.65 -8.69
CA ILE A 173 8.93 21.92 -7.45
C ILE A 173 9.24 22.82 -6.24
N LYS A 174 10.43 23.46 -6.23
CA LYS A 174 10.82 24.41 -5.18
C LYS A 174 9.86 25.60 -5.09
N ALA A 175 9.51 26.20 -6.23
CA ALA A 175 8.58 27.32 -6.28
C ALA A 175 7.21 26.94 -5.69
N TYR A 176 6.67 25.79 -6.10
CA TYR A 176 5.41 25.27 -5.56
C TYR A 176 5.43 25.15 -4.03
N PHE A 177 6.44 24.51 -3.43
CA PHE A 177 6.52 24.38 -1.97
C PHE A 177 6.89 25.67 -1.23
N SER A 178 7.51 26.64 -1.91
CA SER A 178 7.81 27.95 -1.33
C SER A 178 6.58 28.86 -1.29
N GLU A 179 5.70 28.75 -2.29
CA GLU A 179 4.47 29.56 -2.40
C GLU A 179 3.27 28.94 -1.68
N ASN A 180 3.30 27.62 -1.45
CA ASN A 180 2.24 26.88 -0.76
C ASN A 180 2.80 26.32 0.55
N PRO A 181 2.74 27.07 1.67
CA PRO A 181 3.15 26.55 2.96
C PRO A 181 2.19 25.43 3.39
N LEU A 182 2.74 24.23 3.57
CA LEU A 182 1.98 23.03 3.93
C LEU A 182 2.14 22.73 5.43
N GLN A 183 1.29 21.84 5.94
CA GLN A 183 1.26 21.42 7.35
C GLN A 183 2.38 20.45 7.75
N TYR A 184 3.41 20.29 6.92
CA TYR A 184 4.51 19.34 7.10
C TYR A 184 5.85 20.00 6.72
N ASP A 185 6.93 19.48 7.31
CA ASP A 185 8.30 19.93 7.08
C ASP A 185 8.83 19.35 5.76
N VAL A 186 9.22 20.23 4.85
CA VAL A 186 9.70 19.85 3.52
C VAL A 186 11.08 20.43 3.31
N SER A 187 12.04 19.54 3.08
CA SER A 187 13.39 19.91 2.65
C SER A 187 13.73 19.20 1.35
N TRP A 188 14.82 19.61 0.70
CA TRP A 188 15.26 18.97 -0.53
C TRP A 188 16.78 18.87 -0.62
N VAL A 189 17.23 17.93 -1.43
CA VAL A 189 18.59 17.84 -1.95
C VAL A 189 18.54 17.79 -3.47
N GLU A 190 19.58 18.32 -4.09
CA GLU A 190 19.64 18.47 -5.53
C GLU A 190 20.72 17.57 -6.10
N GLU A 191 20.35 16.77 -7.09
CA GLU A 191 21.30 16.01 -7.87
C GLU A 191 21.86 16.91 -8.98
N GLU A 192 23.18 16.96 -9.12
CA GLU A 192 23.82 17.64 -10.27
C GLU A 192 23.44 16.96 -11.59
N ASN A 193 23.51 15.63 -11.60
CA ASN A 193 23.11 14.75 -12.70
C ASN A 193 22.11 13.73 -12.18
N TYR A 194 21.23 13.20 -13.04
CA TYR A 194 20.31 12.13 -12.63
C TYR A 194 21.07 10.86 -12.22
N LEU A 195 21.02 10.51 -10.93
CA LEU A 195 21.76 9.40 -10.31
C LEU A 195 20.94 8.10 -10.23
N GLY A 196 19.81 8.01 -10.94
CA GLY A 196 18.95 6.83 -10.90
C GLY A 196 17.97 6.85 -9.72
N THR A 197 17.33 5.70 -9.48
CA THR A 197 16.25 5.57 -8.49
C THR A 197 16.72 5.31 -7.04
N ALA A 198 18.03 5.19 -6.81
CA ALA A 198 18.61 5.08 -5.48
C ALA A 198 19.86 5.94 -5.27
N GLY A 199 20.57 6.34 -6.33
CA GLY A 199 21.85 7.06 -6.21
C GLY A 199 21.78 8.36 -5.40
N SER A 200 20.68 9.11 -5.51
CA SER A 200 20.51 10.36 -4.75
C SER A 200 20.33 10.18 -3.24
N LEU A 201 20.05 8.96 -2.77
CA LEU A 201 20.05 8.64 -1.34
C LEU A 201 21.44 8.82 -0.71
N ALA A 202 22.53 8.72 -1.48
CA ALA A 202 23.88 9.00 -0.99
C ALA A 202 24.04 10.45 -0.49
N LEU A 203 23.29 11.40 -1.06
CA LEU A 203 23.28 12.81 -0.64
C LEU A 203 22.68 13.01 0.76
N LEU A 204 22.00 11.99 1.28
CA LEU A 204 21.29 12.02 2.56
C LEU A 204 22.00 11.25 3.66
N LYS A 205 23.18 10.67 3.39
CA LYS A 205 23.95 9.83 4.34
C LYS A 205 24.22 10.51 5.69
N ASP A 206 24.41 11.82 5.69
CA ASP A 206 24.66 12.59 6.91
C ASP A 206 23.39 13.13 7.57
N LYS A 207 22.26 13.11 6.86
CA LYS A 207 20.96 13.61 7.33
C LYS A 207 20.06 12.51 7.89
N LEU A 208 20.16 11.30 7.36
CA LEU A 208 19.34 10.15 7.73
C LEU A 208 20.11 9.24 8.71
N LYS A 209 19.73 9.30 9.99
CA LYS A 209 20.36 8.53 11.08
C LYS A 209 19.41 7.54 11.76
N GLU A 210 18.17 7.47 11.30
CA GLU A 210 17.12 6.57 11.79
C GLU A 210 16.42 5.92 10.59
N THR A 211 15.68 4.83 10.83
CA THR A 211 14.86 4.15 9.83
C THR A 211 13.97 5.16 9.09
N PHE A 212 13.87 5.04 7.77
CA PHE A 212 13.17 6.01 6.94
C PHE A 212 12.42 5.34 5.81
N PHE A 213 11.39 6.02 5.32
CA PHE A 213 10.65 5.59 4.14
C PHE A 213 11.29 6.18 2.89
N VAL A 214 11.28 5.41 1.81
CA VAL A 214 11.58 5.91 0.46
C VAL A 214 10.38 5.63 -0.42
N CYS A 215 9.91 6.64 -1.16
CA CYS A 215 8.79 6.52 -2.07
C CYS A 215 9.12 7.17 -3.41
N ASN A 216 8.70 6.56 -4.51
CA ASN A 216 8.69 7.24 -5.81
C ASN A 216 7.65 8.38 -5.81
N CYS A 217 7.93 9.46 -6.54
CA CYS A 217 7.01 10.60 -6.65
C CYS A 217 5.71 10.35 -7.45
N ASP A 218 5.50 9.13 -7.92
CA ASP A 218 4.35 8.69 -8.71
C ASP A 218 3.56 7.54 -8.08
N THR A 219 3.93 7.12 -6.87
CA THR A 219 3.24 6.04 -6.17
C THR A 219 2.40 6.59 -5.04
N ILE A 220 1.09 6.37 -5.11
CA ILE A 220 0.19 6.57 -3.97
C ILE A 220 -0.04 5.22 -3.28
N LEU A 221 0.13 5.20 -1.96
CA LEU A 221 -0.04 4.01 -1.11
C LEU A 221 -0.94 4.32 0.10
N GLU A 222 -2.19 3.87 0.03
CA GLU A 222 -3.22 4.02 1.07
C GLU A 222 -3.28 2.77 1.94
N ASN A 223 -2.28 2.59 2.80
CA ASN A 223 -2.16 1.46 3.72
C ASN A 223 -1.58 1.89 5.07
N ASP A 224 -1.60 0.96 6.03
CA ASP A 224 -1.07 1.18 7.38
C ASP A 224 0.46 1.18 7.43
N PHE A 225 1.06 2.38 7.37
CA PHE A 225 2.51 2.57 7.46
C PHE A 225 3.09 2.18 8.83
N ASN A 226 2.30 2.26 9.91
CA ASN A 226 2.76 1.84 11.22
C ASN A 226 2.93 0.32 11.29
N SER A 227 1.96 -0.44 10.79
CA SER A 227 2.08 -1.90 10.68
C SER A 227 3.27 -2.32 9.81
N MET A 228 3.56 -1.59 8.73
CA MET A 228 4.74 -1.85 7.90
C MET A 228 6.05 -1.61 8.65
N LEU A 229 6.16 -0.50 9.38
CA LEU A 229 7.36 -0.14 10.14
C LEU A 229 7.61 -1.11 11.30
N LEU A 230 6.56 -1.48 12.05
CA LEU A 230 6.65 -2.46 13.13
C LEU A 230 7.12 -3.82 12.59
N TRP A 231 6.58 -4.25 11.46
CA TRP A 231 7.00 -5.47 10.80
C TRP A 231 8.46 -5.40 10.34
N HIS A 232 8.86 -4.31 9.66
CA HIS A 232 10.25 -4.09 9.23
C HIS A 232 11.24 -4.25 10.39
N LYS A 233 10.96 -3.60 11.52
CA LYS A 233 11.77 -3.69 12.75
C LYS A 233 11.78 -5.11 13.33
N GLY A 234 10.62 -5.76 13.38
CA GLY A 234 10.49 -7.15 13.87
C GLY A 234 11.28 -8.16 13.03
N GLU A 235 11.29 -7.98 11.71
CA GLU A 235 12.02 -8.82 10.78
C GLU A 235 13.52 -8.58 10.77
N LYS A 236 13.99 -7.46 11.35
CA LYS A 236 15.39 -7.01 11.31
C LYS A 236 15.93 -6.93 9.87
N ALA A 237 15.09 -6.47 8.94
CA ALA A 237 15.47 -6.28 7.55
C ALA A 237 16.22 -4.95 7.39
N LEU A 238 17.23 -4.90 6.51
CA LEU A 238 17.88 -3.65 6.12
C LEU A 238 17.02 -2.87 5.11
N ILE A 239 16.32 -3.59 4.24
CA ILE A 239 15.33 -3.06 3.31
C ILE A 239 14.05 -3.87 3.45
N THR A 240 12.91 -3.20 3.57
CA THR A 240 11.60 -3.79 3.30
C THR A 240 11.01 -3.18 2.05
N ILE A 241 10.70 -4.02 1.06
CA ILE A 241 9.98 -3.65 -0.15
C ILE A 241 8.48 -3.79 0.14
N ILE A 242 7.70 -2.75 -0.13
CA ILE A 242 6.24 -2.90 -0.11
C ILE A 242 5.82 -3.47 -1.47
N GLY A 243 5.26 -4.67 -1.44
CA GLY A 243 4.81 -5.39 -2.64
C GLY A 243 3.29 -5.41 -2.74
N CYS A 244 2.72 -5.06 -3.89
CA CYS A 244 1.27 -5.18 -4.11
C CYS A 244 0.95 -6.46 -4.87
N HIS A 245 0.04 -7.27 -4.34
CA HIS A 245 -0.54 -8.39 -5.07
C HIS A 245 -1.33 -7.88 -6.27
N LYS A 246 -1.06 -8.46 -7.45
CA LYS A 246 -1.77 -8.17 -8.69
C LYS A 246 -2.10 -9.48 -9.39
N GLU A 247 -3.39 -9.67 -9.62
CA GLU A 247 -3.90 -10.74 -10.46
C GLU A 247 -3.80 -10.32 -11.94
N MET A 248 -3.06 -11.09 -12.72
CA MET A 248 -2.92 -10.88 -14.16
C MET A 248 -3.54 -12.03 -14.94
N VAL A 249 -4.57 -11.72 -15.72
CA VAL A 249 -5.15 -12.67 -16.67
C VAL A 249 -4.47 -12.47 -18.02
N ILE A 250 -3.81 -13.50 -18.52
CA ILE A 250 -3.32 -13.51 -19.90
C ILE A 250 -4.55 -13.70 -20.80
N PRO A 251 -4.84 -12.82 -21.78
CA PRO A 251 -6.09 -12.89 -22.55
C PRO A 251 -6.11 -14.01 -23.60
N TYR A 252 -5.08 -14.85 -23.64
CA TYR A 252 -4.87 -15.93 -24.61
C TYR A 252 -4.57 -17.26 -23.90
N GLY A 253 -4.77 -18.37 -24.60
CA GLY A 253 -4.34 -19.69 -24.11
C GLY A 253 -2.81 -19.82 -24.09
N SER A 254 -2.23 -20.22 -22.95
CA SER A 254 -0.81 -20.57 -22.85
C SER A 254 -0.61 -22.06 -23.09
N LEU A 255 0.37 -22.43 -23.91
CA LEU A 255 0.75 -23.82 -24.15
C LEU A 255 1.90 -24.22 -23.24
N GLU A 256 1.69 -25.23 -22.40
CA GLU A 256 2.76 -25.87 -21.65
C GLU A 256 3.34 -27.02 -22.49
N MET A 257 4.65 -26.97 -22.77
CA MET A 257 5.32 -27.93 -23.63
C MET A 257 6.57 -28.52 -22.98
N SER A 258 6.91 -29.75 -23.35
CA SER A 258 8.14 -30.42 -22.93
C SER A 258 8.68 -31.26 -24.07
N GLY A 259 9.95 -31.07 -24.45
CA GLY A 259 10.56 -31.81 -25.55
C GLY A 259 9.80 -31.67 -26.89
N GLY A 260 9.17 -30.52 -27.14
CA GLY A 260 8.38 -30.27 -28.35
C GLY A 260 6.96 -30.86 -28.34
N SER A 261 6.56 -31.59 -27.31
CA SER A 261 5.20 -32.12 -27.15
C SER A 261 4.34 -31.22 -26.26
N LEU A 262 3.08 -31.03 -26.65
CA LEU A 262 2.08 -30.32 -25.86
C LEU A 262 1.68 -31.15 -24.62
N LYS A 263 1.77 -30.54 -23.43
CA LYS A 263 1.29 -31.13 -22.17
C LYS A 263 -0.10 -30.60 -21.80
N ARG A 264 -0.29 -29.28 -21.87
CA ARG A 264 -1.51 -28.61 -21.40
C ARG A 264 -1.76 -27.33 -22.17
N ILE A 265 -3.04 -27.01 -22.37
CA ILE A 265 -3.50 -25.69 -22.78
C ILE A 265 -4.18 -25.08 -21.57
N ASN A 266 -3.66 -23.95 -21.08
CA ASN A 266 -4.34 -23.16 -20.06
C ASN A 266 -5.03 -22.01 -20.77
N GLU A 267 -6.35 -22.06 -20.86
CA GLU A 267 -7.13 -20.94 -21.42
C GLU A 267 -7.19 -19.80 -20.41
N LYS A 268 -6.87 -18.59 -20.88
CA LYS A 268 -6.83 -17.37 -20.08
C LYS A 268 -6.21 -17.57 -18.69
N PRO A 269 -4.96 -18.06 -18.61
CA PRO A 269 -4.36 -18.40 -17.34
C PRO A 269 -4.24 -17.15 -16.47
N GLN A 270 -4.48 -17.36 -15.19
CA GLN A 270 -4.33 -16.35 -14.15
C GLN A 270 -2.96 -16.50 -13.49
N LEU A 271 -2.26 -15.38 -13.34
CA LEU A 271 -0.98 -15.28 -12.65
C LEU A 271 -1.13 -14.35 -11.46
N ASP A 272 -0.79 -14.86 -10.28
CA ASP A 272 -0.70 -14.08 -9.05
C ASP A 272 0.74 -13.61 -8.84
N LEU A 273 0.94 -12.29 -8.88
CA LEU A 273 2.26 -11.69 -8.78
C LEU A 273 2.30 -10.67 -7.63
N ILE A 274 3.45 -10.55 -6.98
CA ILE A 274 3.74 -9.46 -6.04
C ILE A 274 4.60 -8.43 -6.77
N ILE A 275 4.01 -7.28 -7.04
CA ILE A 275 4.62 -6.19 -7.80
C ILE A 275 5.28 -5.21 -6.84
N ASN A 276 6.52 -4.83 -7.10
CA ASN A 276 7.19 -3.76 -6.35
C ASN A 276 6.43 -2.44 -6.55
N THR A 277 5.96 -1.84 -5.45
CA THR A 277 5.16 -0.61 -5.48
C THR A 277 5.99 0.65 -5.71
N GLY A 278 7.31 0.59 -5.51
CA GLY A 278 8.15 1.78 -5.43
C GLY A 278 8.15 2.45 -4.05
N VAL A 279 7.61 1.77 -3.02
CA VAL A 279 7.69 2.19 -1.61
C VAL A 279 8.55 1.21 -0.83
N TYR A 280 9.41 1.75 0.01
CA TYR A 280 10.40 1.00 0.76
C TYR A 280 10.57 1.56 2.17
N ILE A 281 10.99 0.70 3.10
CA ILE A 281 11.49 1.09 4.43
C ILE A 281 12.96 0.67 4.49
N LEU A 282 13.83 1.62 4.80
CA LEU A 282 15.28 1.42 4.79
C LEU A 282 15.86 1.76 6.15
N GLU A 283 16.86 0.97 6.56
CA GLU A 283 17.75 1.34 7.65
C GLU A 283 18.91 2.23 7.16
N PRO A 284 19.44 3.16 7.97
CA PRO A 284 20.52 4.08 7.59
C PRO A 284 21.77 3.38 7.02
N GLU A 285 22.07 2.16 7.47
CA GLU A 285 23.21 1.36 7.03
C GLU A 285 23.16 1.08 5.52
N VAL A 286 21.97 1.05 4.92
CA VAL A 286 21.78 0.86 3.47
C VAL A 286 22.49 1.95 2.66
N LEU A 287 22.60 3.17 3.20
CA LEU A 287 23.26 4.29 2.53
C LEU A 287 24.77 4.06 2.33
N SER A 288 25.39 3.13 3.08
CA SER A 288 26.79 2.77 2.91
C SER A 288 27.07 1.94 1.65
N PHE A 289 26.03 1.36 1.04
CA PHE A 289 26.12 0.57 -0.20
C PHE A 289 26.12 1.46 -1.46
N ILE A 290 25.94 2.77 -1.29
CA ILE A 290 25.84 3.75 -2.37
C ILE A 290 27.08 4.64 -2.35
N SER A 291 27.87 4.62 -3.42
CA SER A 291 29.01 5.52 -3.52
C SER A 291 28.53 6.94 -3.87
N PRO A 292 29.11 8.01 -3.30
CA PRO A 292 28.73 9.38 -3.68
C PRO A 292 28.86 9.61 -5.19
N GLY A 293 27.80 10.13 -5.82
CA GLY A 293 27.75 10.40 -7.26
C GLY A 293 27.57 9.16 -8.15
N GLU A 294 27.44 7.96 -7.57
CA GLU A 294 27.15 6.73 -8.32
C GLU A 294 25.73 6.77 -8.87
N LYS A 295 25.59 6.56 -10.19
CA LYS A 295 24.29 6.28 -10.78
C LYS A 295 23.86 4.86 -10.39
N MET A 296 22.83 4.74 -9.57
CA MET A 296 22.33 3.46 -9.10
C MET A 296 20.80 3.45 -9.03
N ASP A 297 20.23 2.35 -9.48
CA ASP A 297 18.81 2.07 -9.36
C ASP A 297 18.49 1.21 -8.14
N MET A 298 17.26 1.30 -7.65
CA MET A 298 16.81 0.61 -6.44
C MET A 298 16.98 -0.91 -6.52
N ASN A 299 16.78 -1.52 -7.69
CA ASN A 299 16.99 -2.96 -7.89
C ASN A 299 18.45 -3.36 -7.61
N HIS A 300 19.41 -2.58 -8.10
CA HIS A 300 20.83 -2.84 -7.88
C HIS A 300 21.22 -2.61 -6.41
N LEU A 301 20.64 -1.61 -5.75
CA LEU A 301 20.82 -1.42 -4.30
C LEU A 301 20.31 -2.64 -3.51
N ILE A 302 19.12 -3.12 -3.85
CA ILE A 302 18.52 -4.31 -3.23
C ILE A 302 19.42 -5.53 -3.42
N GLU A 303 19.89 -5.78 -4.64
CA GLU A 303 20.83 -6.88 -4.94
C GLU A 303 22.10 -6.81 -4.07
N LYS A 304 22.74 -5.63 -3.98
CA LYS A 304 23.92 -5.43 -3.12
C LYS A 304 23.62 -5.68 -1.64
N VAL A 305 22.44 -5.31 -1.15
CA VAL A 305 22.05 -5.52 0.26
C VAL A 305 21.74 -6.98 0.53
N MET A 306 21.11 -7.71 -0.40
CA MET A 306 20.82 -9.15 -0.26
C MET A 306 22.08 -9.99 -0.04
N GLU A 307 23.24 -9.55 -0.53
CA GLU A 307 24.53 -10.23 -0.29
C GLU A 307 25.02 -10.13 1.17
N ARG A 308 24.56 -9.13 1.93
CA ARG A 308 25.14 -8.77 3.24
C ARG A 308 24.13 -8.65 4.37
N GLY A 309 22.84 -8.70 4.08
CA GLY A 309 21.78 -8.58 5.06
C GLY A 309 20.42 -8.99 4.51
N LYS A 310 19.39 -8.80 5.34
CA LYS A 310 18.05 -9.26 5.02
C LYS A 310 17.29 -8.18 4.25
N VAL A 311 16.70 -8.58 3.13
CA VAL A 311 15.67 -7.82 2.42
C VAL A 311 14.34 -8.53 2.60
N GLY A 312 13.36 -7.84 3.18
CA GLY A 312 12.00 -8.36 3.37
C GLY A 312 11.04 -7.82 2.31
N VAL A 313 9.96 -8.56 2.07
CA VAL A 313 8.82 -8.07 1.27
C VAL A 313 7.59 -8.03 2.16
N TYR A 314 6.95 -6.87 2.24
CA TYR A 314 5.69 -6.69 2.95
C TYR A 314 4.53 -6.63 1.95
N PRO A 315 3.68 -7.67 1.86
CA PRO A 315 2.63 -7.70 0.86
C PRO A 315 1.41 -6.89 1.27
N VAL A 316 0.85 -6.14 0.31
CA VAL A 316 -0.44 -5.44 0.38
C VAL A 316 -1.34 -5.88 -0.78
N TYR A 317 -2.67 -5.75 -0.64
CA TYR A 317 -3.64 -6.19 -1.66
C TYR A 317 -4.40 -5.03 -2.32
N THR A 318 -4.48 -3.90 -1.63
CA THR A 318 -5.29 -2.75 -2.02
C THR A 318 -4.53 -1.46 -1.75
N GLY A 319 -5.06 -0.35 -2.27
CA GLY A 319 -4.54 0.98 -1.95
C GLY A 319 -3.19 1.29 -2.57
N TRP A 320 -2.77 0.60 -3.63
CA TRP A 320 -1.60 0.99 -4.43
C TRP A 320 -2.04 1.52 -5.79
N PHE A 321 -1.56 2.71 -6.15
CA PHE A 321 -1.85 3.36 -7.41
C PHE A 321 -0.56 3.89 -8.04
N ASP A 322 -0.18 3.38 -9.21
CA ASP A 322 0.93 3.90 -10.02
C ASP A 322 0.41 5.02 -10.94
N MET A 323 0.73 6.26 -10.57
CA MET A 323 0.39 7.46 -11.34
C MET A 323 1.37 7.73 -12.49
N GLY A 324 2.34 6.85 -12.69
CA GLY A 324 3.32 6.92 -13.76
C GLY A 324 2.88 6.39 -15.12
N GLN A 325 1.70 5.77 -15.19
CA GLN A 325 1.07 5.30 -16.41
C GLN A 325 -0.21 6.07 -16.72
N TRP A 326 -0.37 6.48 -17.98
CA TRP A 326 -1.53 7.28 -18.39
C TRP A 326 -2.87 6.59 -18.13
N LYS A 327 -2.94 5.28 -18.38
CA LYS A 327 -4.14 4.49 -18.13
C LYS A 327 -4.49 4.47 -16.65
N GLU A 328 -3.52 4.15 -15.78
CA GLU A 328 -3.74 4.02 -14.34
C GLU A 328 -4.03 5.38 -13.69
N TYR A 329 -3.38 6.45 -14.14
CA TYR A 329 -3.71 7.82 -13.74
C TYR A 329 -5.16 8.19 -14.06
N LYS A 330 -5.64 7.89 -15.28
CA LYS A 330 -7.05 8.13 -15.66
C LYS A 330 -8.03 7.31 -14.84
N ASP A 331 -7.75 6.02 -14.68
CA ASP A 331 -8.59 5.12 -13.91
C ASP A 331 -8.69 5.60 -12.44
N SER A 332 -7.58 6.09 -11.88
CA SER A 332 -7.51 6.62 -10.52
C SER A 332 -8.25 7.97 -10.38
N LEU A 333 -8.12 8.88 -11.36
CA LEU A 333 -8.90 10.12 -11.39
C LEU A 333 -10.40 9.85 -11.45
N TYR A 334 -10.81 8.86 -12.26
CA TYR A 334 -12.21 8.48 -12.36
C TYR A 334 -12.75 7.96 -11.03
N LEU A 335 -11.97 7.14 -10.32
CA LEU A 335 -12.32 6.63 -8.99
C LEU A 335 -12.42 7.74 -7.95
N LEU A 336 -11.51 8.72 -7.97
CA LEU A 336 -11.59 9.90 -7.11
C LEU A 336 -12.89 10.68 -7.31
N GLN A 337 -13.29 10.90 -8.57
CA GLN A 337 -14.42 11.76 -8.91
C GLN A 337 -15.79 11.09 -8.68
N ASN A 338 -15.86 9.75 -8.78
CA ASN A 338 -17.12 9.02 -8.78
C ASN A 338 -17.28 8.05 -7.59
N GLY A 339 -16.30 7.99 -6.68
CA GLY A 339 -16.21 6.95 -5.65
C GLY A 339 -15.96 5.56 -6.25
N SER A 340 -15.86 4.53 -5.41
CA SER A 340 -15.46 3.15 -5.76
C SER A 340 -16.38 2.40 -6.77
N ASN A 341 -17.35 3.05 -7.39
CA ASN A 341 -18.18 2.48 -8.44
C ASN A 341 -17.43 2.45 -9.77
N LYS A 342 -16.63 1.40 -10.02
CA LYS A 342 -16.15 1.10 -11.37
C LYS A 342 -17.35 0.82 -12.30
N PRO A 343 -17.41 1.43 -13.50
CA PRO A 343 -18.34 0.98 -14.51
C PRO A 343 -17.95 -0.43 -14.96
N LYS A 344 -18.94 -1.32 -15.08
CA LYS A 344 -18.78 -2.58 -15.80
C LYS A 344 -18.39 -2.23 -17.23
N HIS A 345 -17.12 -2.42 -17.59
CA HIS A 345 -16.72 -2.41 -18.99
C HIS A 345 -17.52 -3.51 -19.71
N LYS A 346 -18.26 -3.09 -20.74
CA LYS A 346 -19.01 -3.96 -21.65
C LYS A 346 -18.07 -4.87 -22.44
#